data_AF-A0A0P0Y9K0-F1
#
_entry.id   AF-A0A0P0Y9K0-F1
#
_cell.length_a   1.000
_cell.length_b   1.000
_cell.length_c   1.000
_cell.angle_alpha   90.00
_cell.angle_beta   90.00
_cell.angle_gamma   90.00
#
_symmetry.space_group_name_H-M   'P 1'
#
loop_
_entity.id
_entity.type
_entity.pdbx_description
1 polymer ?
#
loop_
_entity_poly.entity_id
_entity_poly.type
_entity_poly.pdbx_seq_one_letter_code
_entity_poly.pdbx_strand_id
1 'polypeptide(L)'
;MVDVYLPGCPPKPEAVIDALTKLHKKISREIVEDRTLSQKRNRCFTTSHKLYVRRSTHTGTYEQELLYQSPSTLDISSSTF
;
A
#
# COMPACT_ATOMS: atom_id res chain seq x y z
N MET A 1 -11.36 4.66 11.52
CA MET A 1 -11.46 5.79 12.47
C MET A 1 -10.08 6.40 12.55
N VAL A 2 -9.98 7.72 12.52
CA VAL A 2 -8.70 8.45 12.58
C VAL A 2 -8.59 9.07 13.96
N ASP A 3 -7.45 8.93 14.62
CA ASP A 3 -7.26 9.39 15.99
C ASP A 3 -7.02 10.89 16.11
N VAL A 4 -6.28 11.47 15.16
CA VAL A 4 -5.96 12.90 15.14
C VAL A 4 -6.02 13.41 13.70
N TYR A 5 -6.73 14.51 13.49
CA TYR A 5 -6.83 15.18 12.19
C TYR A 5 -5.91 16.41 12.16
N LEU A 6 -5.22 16.62 11.05
CA LEU A 6 -4.31 17.74 10.83
C LEU A 6 -4.86 18.69 9.76
N PRO A 7 -5.22 19.93 10.11
CA PRO A 7 -5.59 20.94 9.12
C PRO A 7 -4.35 21.51 8.42
N GLY A 8 -4.44 21.71 7.10
CA GLY A 8 -3.43 22.38 6.29
C GLY A 8 -3.01 21.57 5.05
N CYS A 9 -2.64 22.27 3.97
CA CYS A 9 -2.14 21.65 2.74
C CYS A 9 -0.93 22.44 2.18
N PRO A 10 0.31 21.95 2.34
CA PRO A 10 0.74 20.95 3.33
C PRO A 10 0.71 21.54 4.74
N PRO A 11 0.43 20.73 5.78
CA PRO A 11 0.45 21.21 7.15
C PRO A 11 1.89 21.61 7.53
N LYS A 12 2.02 22.69 8.29
CA LYS A 12 3.33 23.14 8.77
C LYS A 12 3.95 22.09 9.71
N PRO A 13 5.30 22.01 9.82
CA PRO A 13 5.97 21.03 10.68
C PRO A 13 5.49 21.07 12.14
N GLU A 14 5.16 22.26 12.66
CA GLU A 14 4.68 22.43 14.03
C GLU A 14 3.34 21.74 14.27
N ALA A 15 2.46 21.74 13.26
CA ALA A 15 1.19 21.05 13.34
C ALA A 15 1.39 19.53 13.45
N VAL A 16 2.34 18.97 12.69
CA VAL A 16 2.68 17.53 12.74
C VAL A 16 3.17 17.14 14.14
N ILE A 17 4.03 17.95 14.74
CA ILE A 17 4.54 17.72 16.11
C ILE A 17 3.41 17.80 17.14
N ASP A 18 2.49 18.75 16.98
CA ASP A 18 1.30 18.84 17.85
C ASP A 18 0.41 17.60 17.72
N ALA A 19 0.17 17.08 16.51
CA ALA A 19 -0.60 15.84 16.34
C ALA A 19 0.08 14.63 16.98
N LEU A 20 1.40 14.51 16.86
CA LEU A 20 2.15 13.46 17.53
C LEU A 20 2.00 13.57 19.05
N THR A 21 2.09 14.78 19.59
CA THR A 21 1.92 15.04 21.03
C THR A 21 0.50 14.72 21.49
N LYS A 22 -0.53 15.05 20.70
CA LYS A 22 -1.93 14.68 20.96
C LYS A 22 -2.13 13.17 20.93
N LEU A 23 -1.51 12.48 19.99
CA LEU A 23 -1.55 11.03 19.89
C LEU A 23 -0.91 10.37 21.11
N HIS A 24 0.29 10.82 21.52
CA HIS A 24 0.95 10.33 22.73
C HIS A 24 0.07 10.51 23.98
N LYS A 25 -0.56 11.69 24.12
CA LYS A 25 -1.49 11.96 25.23
C LYS A 25 -2.72 11.02 25.22
N LYS A 26 -3.24 10.68 24.05
CA LYS A 26 -4.36 9.73 23.92
C LYS A 26 -3.93 8.33 24.35
N ILE A 27 -2.80 7.85 23.84
CA ILE A 27 -2.24 6.52 24.17
C ILE A 27 -1.97 6.40 25.68
N SER A 28 -1.35 7.41 26.30
CA SER A 28 -1.06 7.37 27.74
C SER A 28 -2.32 7.28 28.60
N ARG A 29 -3.45 7.82 28.15
CA ARG A 29 -4.75 7.67 28.84
C ARG A 29 -5.37 6.30 28.61
N GLU A 30 -5.36 5.85 27.35
CA GLU A 30 -5.97 4.58 26.94
C GLU A 30 -5.25 3.37 27.56
N ILE A 31 -3.91 3.39 27.70
CA ILE A 31 -3.18 2.31 28.38
C ILE A 31 -3.62 2.13 29.84
N VAL A 32 -4.05 3.21 30.51
CA VAL A 32 -4.50 3.15 31.91
C VAL A 32 -5.90 2.54 32.01
N GLU A 33 -6.76 2.77 31.01
CA GLU A 33 -8.18 2.41 31.08
C GLU A 33 -8.52 1.12 30.30
N ASP A 34 -7.77 0.76 29.26
CA ASP A 34 -8.32 -0.01 28.13
C ASP A 34 -7.77 -1.43 27.94
N ARG A 35 -7.15 -2.01 28.96
CA ARG A 35 -6.64 -3.40 28.90
C ARG A 35 -7.73 -4.45 28.61
N THR A 36 -9.00 -4.07 28.56
CA THR A 36 -10.17 -4.94 28.36
C THR A 36 -10.99 -4.70 27.08
N LEU A 37 -10.91 -3.56 26.38
CA LEU A 37 -11.83 -3.27 25.25
C LEU A 37 -11.28 -3.58 23.85
N SER A 38 -9.96 -3.69 23.67
CA SER A 38 -9.35 -3.87 22.34
C SER A 38 -9.55 -5.26 21.70
N GLN A 39 -10.29 -6.17 22.34
CA GLN A 39 -10.58 -7.48 21.77
C GLN A 39 -11.48 -7.33 20.52
N LYS A 40 -10.83 -7.35 19.34
CA LYS A 40 -11.47 -7.27 18.03
C LYS A 40 -12.51 -8.40 17.92
N ARG A 41 -13.80 -8.08 18.11
CA ARG A 41 -14.88 -9.05 17.99
C ARG A 41 -14.88 -9.67 16.60
N ASN A 42 -14.78 -10.98 16.53
CA ASN A 42 -14.77 -11.80 15.32
C ASN A 42 -16.16 -11.74 14.66
N ARG A 43 -16.43 -10.68 13.89
CA ARG A 43 -17.68 -10.52 13.14
C ARG A 43 -17.40 -10.75 11.66
N CYS A 44 -17.28 -12.02 11.29
CA CYS A 44 -17.11 -12.42 9.90
C CYS A 44 -18.47 -12.77 9.29
N PHE A 45 -18.77 -12.16 8.14
CA PHE A 45 -19.92 -12.53 7.31
C PHE A 45 -19.40 -13.07 5.97
N THR A 46 -19.82 -14.26 5.59
CA THR A 46 -19.50 -14.88 4.31
C THR A 46 -20.65 -14.66 3.33
N THR A 47 -20.34 -14.25 2.10
CA THR A 47 -21.33 -14.10 1.02
C THR A 47 -20.79 -14.75 -0.24
N SER A 48 -21.54 -15.70 -0.78
CA SER A 48 -21.21 -16.39 -2.03
C SER A 48 -21.35 -15.43 -3.21
N HIS A 49 -20.33 -15.38 -4.07
CA HIS A 49 -20.29 -14.48 -5.23
C HIS A 49 -19.83 -15.23 -6.49
N LYS A 50 -20.40 -14.87 -7.64
CA LYS A 50 -20.04 -15.41 -8.96
C LYS A 50 -19.14 -14.42 -9.71
N LEU A 51 -17.97 -14.14 -9.16
CA LEU A 51 -16.96 -13.33 -9.85
C LEU A 51 -16.12 -14.22 -10.76
N TYR A 52 -15.81 -13.75 -11.97
CA TYR A 52 -14.86 -14.42 -12.83
C TYR A 52 -13.44 -14.17 -12.32
N VAL A 53 -12.63 -15.23 -12.27
CA VAL A 53 -11.23 -15.12 -11.85
C VAL A 53 -10.43 -14.54 -13.01
N ARG A 54 -9.90 -13.31 -12.85
CA ARG A 54 -9.01 -12.66 -13.82
C ARG A 54 -7.55 -12.85 -13.42
N ARG A 55 -6.66 -12.98 -14.40
CA ARG A 55 -5.20 -13.00 -14.18
C ARG A 55 -4.75 -11.65 -13.62
N SER A 56 -3.79 -11.66 -12.69
CA SER A 56 -3.15 -10.44 -12.19
C SER A 56 -2.59 -9.63 -13.36
N THR A 57 -2.83 -8.32 -13.37
CA THR A 57 -2.21 -7.41 -14.34
C THR A 57 -0.80 -7.04 -13.94
N HIS A 58 -0.44 -7.21 -12.67
CA HIS A 58 0.93 -7.01 -12.20
C HIS A 58 1.66 -8.35 -12.19
N THR A 59 2.35 -8.65 -13.29
CA THR A 59 3.39 -9.67 -13.35
C THR A 59 4.69 -8.98 -12.93
N GLY A 60 5.33 -9.45 -11.85
CA GLY A 60 6.49 -8.82 -11.19
C GLY A 60 7.77 -8.70 -12.02
N THR A 61 7.66 -8.67 -13.33
CA THR A 61 8.73 -8.60 -14.32
C THR A 61 8.95 -7.17 -14.77
N TYR A 62 9.22 -6.28 -13.82
CA TYR A 62 9.63 -4.90 -14.09
C TYR A 62 10.95 -4.83 -14.90
N GLU A 63 11.82 -5.83 -14.72
CA GLU A 63 13.14 -5.92 -15.39
C GLU A 63 13.04 -6.37 -16.86
N GLN A 64 12.01 -7.13 -17.24
CA GLN A 64 11.91 -7.68 -18.61
C GLN A 64 11.33 -6.67 -19.62
N GLU A 65 10.50 -5.72 -19.17
CA GLU A 65 9.95 -4.68 -20.05
C GLU A 65 11.00 -3.64 -20.46
N LEU A 66 12.14 -3.54 -19.75
CA LEU A 66 13.28 -2.73 -20.17
C LEU A 66 14.15 -3.39 -21.26
N LEU A 67 14.04 -4.71 -21.46
CA LEU A 67 14.89 -5.47 -22.39
C LEU A 67 14.32 -5.59 -23.82
N TYR A 68 13.14 -5.04 -24.11
CA TYR A 68 12.51 -5.13 -25.44
C TYR A 68 12.78 -3.93 -26.37
N GLN A 69 13.65 -2.99 -25.97
CA GLN A 69 13.97 -1.81 -26.77
C GLN A 69 15.49 -1.65 -26.94
N SER A 70 16.11 -2.61 -27.61
CA SER A 70 17.35 -2.39 -28.38
C SER A 70 17.24 -3.11 -29.72
N PRO A 71 16.85 -2.43 -30.81
CA PRO A 71 16.98 -2.97 -32.15
C PRO A 71 18.45 -2.85 -32.54
N SER A 72 19.27 -3.83 -32.17
CA SER A 72 20.69 -3.86 -32.51
C SER A 72 21.05 -5.20 -33.15
N THR A 73 20.94 -5.18 -34.48
CA THR A 73 21.97 -5.56 -35.46
C THR A 73 22.72 -6.89 -35.29
N LEU A 74 22.77 -7.67 -36.39
CA LEU A 74 23.41 -8.97 -36.67
C LEU A 74 22.32 -10.06 -36.80
N ASP A 75 22.06 -10.65 -37.97
CA ASP A 75 23.06 -11.33 -38.78
C ASP A 75 23.00 -11.01 -40.28
N ILE A 76 24.20 -10.68 -40.75
CA ILE A 76 24.67 -10.78 -42.12
C ILE A 76 24.96 -12.27 -42.40
N SER A 77 24.62 -12.71 -43.60
CA SER A 77 25.01 -13.96 -44.27
C SER A 77 24.25 -15.24 -43.91
N SER A 78 23.36 -15.63 -44.83
CA SER A 78 23.45 -16.95 -45.46
C SER A 78 22.89 -16.87 -46.89
N SER A 79 23.78 -16.49 -47.80
CA SER A 79 23.71 -16.87 -49.20
C SER A 79 23.77 -18.39 -49.29
N THR A 80 22.88 -19.03 -50.06
CA THR A 80 23.23 -19.81 -51.27
C THR A 80 21.95 -20.23 -51.98
N PHE A 81 21.92 -19.95 -53.30
CA PHE A 81 20.95 -20.36 -54.30
C PHE A 81 21.12 -21.84 -54.69
#